data_AF-A0A0C2J9U5-F1
#
_entry.id   AF-A0A0C2J9U5-F1
#
_cell.length_a   1.000
_cell.length_b   1.000
_cell.length_c   1.000
_cell.angle_alpha   90.00
_cell.angle_beta   90.00
_cell.angle_gamma   90.00
#
_symmetry.space_group_name_H-M   'P 1'
#
loop_
_entity.id
_entity.type
_entity.pdbx_description
1 polymer ?
#
loop_
_entity_poly.entity_id
_entity_poly.type
_entity_poly.pdbx_seq_one_letter_code
_entity_poly.pdbx_strand_id
1 'polypeptide(L)'
;MLLTINCYNIIQCDAVVGCGVNAETFSSILKRFMEVLVEGDFTIVMENVRFHHTAVNNVDHFPYYVKVLPGYSSFLNPCEEAFSMPKNRVRRDGVPRGSNDLVRRISDSCVGIHVNPLSNFLAHAETFSNKCLNLEDIFRD
;
A
#
# COMPACT_ATOMS: atom_id res chain seq x y z
N MET A 1 -1.98 9.40 0.62
CA MET A 1 -2.34 8.28 1.51
C MET A 1 -1.33 7.18 1.28
N LEU A 2 -0.84 6.56 2.34
CA LEU A 2 -0.01 5.36 2.31
C LEU A 2 -0.81 4.23 2.95
N LEU A 3 -0.73 3.06 2.35
CA LEU A 3 -1.50 1.89 2.74
C LEU A 3 -0.56 0.70 2.83
N THR A 4 -0.70 -0.07 3.91
CA THR A 4 -0.01 -1.35 4.07
C THR A 4 -1.05 -2.42 4.39
N ILE A 5 -1.05 -3.48 3.59
CA ILE A 5 -2.04 -4.56 3.67
C ILE A 5 -1.35 -5.91 3.76
N ASN A 6 -2.05 -6.88 4.33
CA ASN A 6 -1.80 -8.30 4.09
C ASN A 6 -3.09 -8.95 3.55
N CYS A 7 -3.12 -10.28 3.41
CA CYS A 7 -4.30 -11.00 2.94
C CYS A 7 -5.48 -10.99 3.93
N TYR A 8 -5.28 -10.53 5.17
CA TYR A 8 -6.29 -10.50 6.22
C TYR A 8 -6.86 -9.10 6.47
N ASN A 9 -6.02 -8.07 6.51
CA ASN A 9 -6.41 -6.74 6.93
C ASN A 9 -5.51 -5.65 6.34
N ILE A 10 -5.97 -4.40 6.52
CA ILE A 10 -5.13 -3.22 6.42
C ILE A 10 -4.37 -3.09 7.74
N ILE A 11 -3.05 -3.22 7.69
CA ILE A 11 -2.18 -3.11 8.87
C ILE A 11 -2.02 -1.64 9.26
N GLN A 12 -1.81 -0.77 8.25
CA GLN A 12 -1.59 0.65 8.47
C GLN A 12 -2.19 1.48 7.33
N CYS A 13 -2.83 2.59 7.68
CA CYS A 13 -3.39 3.57 6.74
C CYS A 13 -3.04 4.97 7.22
N ASP A 14 -2.27 5.70 6.41
CA ASP A 14 -1.79 7.03 6.72
C ASP A 14 -2.20 8.06 5.69
N ALA A 15 -2.90 9.09 6.15
CA ALA A 15 -3.17 10.27 5.34
C ALA A 15 -2.08 11.32 5.56
N VAL A 16 -1.38 11.67 4.48
CA VAL A 16 -0.42 12.79 4.47
C VAL A 16 -1.12 13.99 3.85
N VAL A 17 -1.16 15.11 4.57
CA VAL A 17 -1.81 16.36 4.17
C VAL A 17 -0.76 17.44 3.94
N GLY A 18 -0.94 18.24 2.89
CA GLY A 18 0.00 19.31 2.55
C GLY A 18 0.96 18.86 1.44
N CYS A 19 2.18 18.48 1.80
CA CYS A 19 3.21 18.08 0.85
C CYS A 19 3.13 16.58 0.47
N GLY A 20 3.75 16.24 -0.67
CA GLY A 20 3.92 14.85 -1.09
C GLY A 20 4.82 14.06 -0.14
N VAL A 21 4.80 12.73 -0.28
CA VAL A 21 5.66 11.83 0.52
C VAL A 21 7.10 11.92 0.02
N ASN A 22 8.03 12.18 0.92
CA ASN A 22 9.47 12.09 0.68
C ASN A 22 10.08 10.98 1.56
N ALA A 23 11.41 10.80 1.48
CA ALA A 23 12.09 9.73 2.21
C ALA A 23 12.00 9.88 3.73
N GLU A 24 12.02 11.11 4.27
CA GLU A 24 11.93 11.36 5.72
C GLU A 24 10.55 11.02 6.27
N THR A 25 9.50 11.51 5.60
CA THR A 25 8.11 11.20 5.94
C THR A 25 7.85 9.70 5.82
N PHE A 26 8.35 9.06 4.75
CA PHE A 26 8.20 7.62 4.58
C PHE A 26 8.99 6.83 5.62
N SER A 27 10.19 7.25 6.01
CA SER A 27 10.98 6.60 7.07
C SER A 27 10.25 6.62 8.41
N SER A 28 9.57 7.72 8.73
CA SER A 28 8.77 7.85 9.96
C SER A 28 7.57 6.90 9.95
N ILE A 29 6.92 6.78 8.80
CA ILE A 29 5.79 5.86 8.58
C ILE A 29 6.26 4.39 8.67
N LEU A 30 7.44 4.10 8.11
CA LEU A 30 8.06 2.79 8.11
C LEU A 30 8.43 2.37 9.54
N LYS A 31 8.98 3.27 10.36
CA LYS A 31 9.27 3.00 11.79
C LYS A 31 8.02 2.61 12.57
N ARG A 32 6.93 3.38 12.43
CA ARG A 32 5.65 3.02 13.08
C ARG A 32 5.09 1.70 12.56
N PHE A 33 5.26 1.41 11.27
CA PHE A 33 4.86 0.12 10.72
C PHE A 33 5.64 -1.04 11.35
N MET A 34 6.95 -0.87 11.56
CA MET A 34 7.78 -1.86 12.25
C MET A 34 7.38 -2.05 13.72
N GLU A 35 6.82 -1.03 14.39
CA GLU A 35 6.29 -1.16 15.76
C GLU A 35 4.98 -1.97 15.81
N VAL A 36 4.20 -1.94 14.72
CA VAL A 36 2.93 -2.70 14.60
C VAL A 36 3.17 -4.15 14.20
N LEU A 37 4.14 -4.39 13.32
CA LEU A 37 4.57 -5.75 13.01
C LEU A 37 5.34 -6.34 14.19
N VAL A 38 4.84 -7.47 14.69
CA VAL A 38 5.54 -8.29 15.69
C VAL A 38 6.70 -9.05 15.06
N GLU A 39 7.50 -9.72 15.89
CA GLU A 39 8.58 -10.59 15.44
C GLU A 39 8.05 -11.70 14.51
N GLY A 40 8.66 -11.82 13.32
CA GLY A 40 8.27 -12.80 12.31
C GLY A 40 8.96 -12.59 10.96
N ASP A 41 8.96 -13.64 10.15
CA ASP A 41 9.58 -13.64 8.83
C ASP A 41 8.66 -13.01 7.78
N PHE A 42 8.61 -11.68 7.75
CA PHE A 42 7.81 -10.93 6.79
C PHE A 42 8.62 -10.49 5.56
N THR A 43 7.97 -10.52 4.40
CA THR A 43 8.44 -9.87 3.18
C THR A 43 7.58 -8.65 2.89
N ILE A 44 8.22 -7.49 2.81
CA ILE A 44 7.58 -6.22 2.50
C ILE A 44 7.78 -5.96 1.01
N VAL A 45 6.68 -5.87 0.28
CA VAL A 45 6.65 -5.58 -1.15
C VAL A 45 6.27 -4.12 -1.37
N MET A 46 7.07 -3.39 -2.15
CA MET A 46 6.86 -1.96 -2.40
C MET A 46 7.07 -1.58 -3.87
N GLU A 47 6.45 -0.48 -4.29
CA GLU A 47 6.68 0.15 -5.59
C GLU A 47 8.12 0.61 -5.77
N ASN A 48 8.57 0.67 -7.04
CA ASN A 48 9.90 1.14 -7.42
C ASN A 48 9.99 2.67 -7.47
N VAL A 49 9.83 3.32 -6.31
CA VAL A 49 9.98 4.76 -6.18
C VAL A 49 11.20 5.12 -5.36
N ARG A 50 11.90 6.19 -5.77
CA ARG A 50 13.19 6.59 -5.20
C ARG A 50 13.18 6.73 -3.68
N PHE A 51 12.12 7.30 -3.12
CA PHE A 51 12.02 7.54 -1.68
C PHE A 51 11.84 6.24 -0.85
N HIS A 52 11.33 5.15 -1.43
CA HIS A 52 11.31 3.85 -0.74
C HIS A 52 12.73 3.32 -0.54
N HIS A 53 13.55 3.35 -1.59
CA HIS A 53 14.95 2.94 -1.53
C HIS A 53 15.75 3.75 -0.51
N THR A 54 15.63 5.09 -0.57
CA THR A 54 16.31 5.97 0.39
C THR A 54 15.88 5.69 1.82
N ALA A 55 14.58 5.53 2.08
CA ALA A 55 14.09 5.30 3.43
C ALA A 55 14.51 3.95 4.01
N VAL A 56 14.47 2.87 3.22
CA VAL A 56 14.94 1.55 3.66
C VAL A 56 16.43 1.59 3.99
N ASN A 57 17.24 2.24 3.15
CA ASN A 57 18.68 2.38 3.38
C ASN A 57 19.02 3.26 4.59
N ASN A 58 18.10 4.12 5.03
CA ASN A 58 18.25 4.96 6.22
C ASN A 58 17.85 4.24 7.52
N VAL A 59 17.38 3.00 7.46
CA VAL A 59 17.10 2.20 8.65
C VAL A 59 18.30 1.29 8.94
N ASP A 60 18.98 1.54 10.06
CA ASP A 60 20.20 0.81 10.45
C ASP A 60 20.01 -0.71 10.54
N HIS A 61 18.85 -1.14 11.04
CA HIS A 61 18.48 -2.54 11.14
C HIS A 61 17.02 -2.73 10.74
N PHE A 62 16.81 -3.17 9.49
CA PHE A 62 15.50 -3.49 8.98
C PHE A 62 15.28 -5.01 9.11
N PRO A 63 14.41 -5.49 10.03
CA PRO A 63 14.32 -6.90 10.39
C PRO A 63 13.55 -7.77 9.37
N TYR A 64 13.13 -7.17 8.25
CA TYR A 64 12.26 -7.81 7.26
C TYR A 64 12.91 -7.85 5.88
N TYR A 65 12.50 -8.80 5.05
CA TYR A 65 12.92 -8.82 3.65
C TYR A 65 12.20 -7.74 2.87
N VAL A 66 12.93 -6.93 2.08
CA VAL A 66 12.32 -5.96 1.17
C VAL A 66 12.39 -6.45 -0.26
N LYS A 67 11.25 -6.45 -0.95
CA LYS A 67 11.15 -6.66 -2.39
C LYS A 67 10.57 -5.42 -3.05
N VAL A 68 11.26 -4.94 -4.07
CA VAL A 68 10.79 -3.82 -4.88
C VAL A 68 10.25 -4.37 -6.19
N LEU A 69 9.05 -3.95 -6.56
CA LEU A 69 8.42 -4.36 -7.81
C LEU A 69 9.19 -3.83 -9.03
N PRO A 70 9.10 -4.47 -10.20
CA PRO A 70 9.61 -3.90 -11.43
C PRO A 70 9.03 -2.51 -11.75
N GLY A 71 9.73 -1.73 -12.56
CA GLY A 71 9.19 -0.46 -13.04
C GLY A 71 7.91 -0.70 -13.86
N TYR A 72 6.91 0.15 -13.67
CA TYR A 72 5.63 0.10 -14.39
C TYR A 72 4.79 -1.18 -14.20
N SER A 73 5.04 -1.97 -13.15
CA SER A 73 4.29 -3.19 -12.87
C SER A 73 3.22 -3.03 -11.78
N SER A 74 2.42 -1.96 -11.84
CA SER A 74 1.39 -1.67 -10.84
C SER A 74 0.32 -2.77 -10.73
N PHE A 75 0.13 -3.58 -11.77
CA PHE A 75 -0.75 -4.75 -11.76
C PHE A 75 -0.27 -5.88 -10.82
N LEU A 76 1.01 -5.87 -10.42
CA LEU A 76 1.55 -6.77 -9.38
C LEU A 76 1.35 -6.22 -7.97
N ASN A 77 0.81 -5.01 -7.82
CA ASN A 77 0.63 -4.36 -6.54
C ASN A 77 -0.83 -4.43 -6.09
N PRO A 78 -1.19 -5.31 -5.14
CA PRO A 78 -2.56 -5.43 -4.65
C PRO A 78 -3.08 -4.16 -3.95
N CYS A 79 -2.19 -3.24 -3.56
CA CYS A 79 -2.60 -1.95 -3.01
C CYS A 79 -3.36 -1.10 -4.04
N GLU A 80 -3.10 -1.23 -5.34
CA GLU A 80 -3.81 -0.46 -6.38
C GLU A 80 -5.32 -0.73 -6.34
N GLU A 81 -5.70 -2.00 -6.23
CA GLU A 81 -7.10 -2.40 -6.05
C GLU A 81 -7.61 -2.08 -4.65
N ALA A 82 -6.81 -2.29 -3.60
CA ALA A 82 -7.21 -1.98 -2.24
C ALA A 82 -7.54 -0.48 -2.08
N PHE A 83 -6.83 0.42 -2.77
CA PHE A 83 -7.13 1.86 -2.79
C PHE A 83 -8.50 2.18 -3.42
N SER A 84 -9.06 1.31 -4.25
CA SER A 84 -10.40 1.52 -4.81
C SER A 84 -11.49 1.53 -3.73
N MET A 85 -11.31 0.75 -2.66
CA MET A 85 -12.28 0.63 -1.57
C MET A 85 -12.52 1.96 -0.83
N PRO A 86 -11.49 2.62 -0.25
CA PRO A 86 -11.67 3.92 0.41
C PRO A 86 -12.12 4.99 -0.60
N LYS A 87 -11.59 4.98 -1.83
CA LYS A 87 -11.99 5.94 -2.89
C LYS A 87 -13.49 5.84 -3.19
N ASN A 88 -14.02 4.64 -3.38
CA ASN A 88 -15.43 4.42 -3.71
C ASN A 88 -16.36 4.80 -2.55
N ARG A 89 -15.96 4.52 -1.31
CA ARG A 89 -16.71 4.94 -0.12
C ARG A 89 -16.76 6.46 0.02
N VAL A 90 -15.62 7.14 -0.07
CA VAL A 90 -15.54 8.60 -0.01
C VAL A 90 -16.40 9.25 -1.10
N ARG A 91 -16.37 8.72 -2.33
CA ARG A 91 -17.20 9.23 -3.44
C ARG A 91 -18.70 9.10 -3.18
N ARG A 92 -19.13 7.97 -2.60
CA ARG A 92 -20.54 7.72 -2.29
C ARG A 92 -21.08 8.67 -1.22
N ASP A 93 -20.22 9.10 -0.30
CA ASP A 93 -20.59 10.03 0.78
C ASP A 93 -20.66 11.50 0.33
N GLY A 94 -20.49 11.76 -0.97
CA GLY A 94 -20.53 13.10 -1.58
C GLY A 94 -19.22 13.88 -1.47
N VAL A 95 -19.24 15.16 -1.87
CA VAL A 95 -18.04 16.00 -1.91
C VAL A 95 -17.52 16.28 -0.48
N PRO A 96 -16.24 15.98 -0.18
CA PRO A 96 -15.64 16.27 1.13
C PRO A 96 -15.59 17.78 1.43
N ARG A 97 -15.84 18.15 2.68
CA ARG A 97 -15.78 19.54 3.17
C ARG A 97 -14.37 19.88 3.67
N GLY A 98 -13.42 19.95 2.75
CA GLY A 98 -12.01 20.25 3.02
C GLY A 98 -11.19 19.04 3.51
N SER A 99 -9.91 19.28 3.78
CA SER A 99 -8.93 18.20 4.03
C SER A 99 -9.24 17.36 5.26
N ASN A 100 -9.70 17.96 6.36
CA ASN A 100 -10.00 17.22 7.59
C ASN A 100 -11.16 16.24 7.40
N ASP A 101 -12.21 16.65 6.69
CA ASP A 101 -13.33 15.78 6.37
C ASP A 101 -12.90 14.64 5.42
N LEU A 102 -12.07 14.95 4.42
CA LEU A 102 -11.52 13.92 3.54
C LEU A 102 -10.67 12.89 4.30
N VAL A 103 -9.74 13.34 5.14
CA VAL A 103 -8.87 12.47 5.95
C VAL A 103 -9.71 11.58 6.87
N ARG A 104 -10.71 12.16 7.54
CA ARG A 104 -11.63 11.40 8.40
C ARG A 104 -12.37 10.33 7.60
N ARG A 105 -12.98 10.67 6.47
CA ARG A 105 -13.71 9.69 5.63
C ARG A 105 -12.81 8.58 5.10
N ILE A 106 -11.59 8.89 4.69
CA ILE A 106 -10.60 7.88 4.29
C ILE A 106 -10.26 6.95 5.46
N SER A 107 -9.99 7.52 6.64
CA SER A 107 -9.64 6.73 7.84
C SER A 107 -10.81 5.82 8.25
N ASP A 108 -12.02 6.37 8.35
CA ASP A 108 -13.26 5.64 8.65
C ASP A 108 -13.54 4.53 7.61
N SER A 109 -13.15 4.77 6.35
CA SER A 109 -13.32 3.78 5.30
C SER A 109 -12.38 2.58 5.43
N CYS A 110 -11.19 2.76 6.00
CA CYS A 110 -10.20 1.71 6.18
C CYS A 110 -10.49 0.81 7.39
N VAL A 111 -11.09 1.34 8.45
CA VAL A 111 -11.47 0.58 9.67
C VAL A 111 -12.57 -0.46 9.39
N GLY A 112 -13.34 -0.30 8.31
CA GLY A 112 -14.46 -1.18 7.96
C GLY A 112 -14.20 -2.16 6.81
N ILE A 113 -12.95 -2.37 6.40
CA ILE A 113 -12.63 -3.27 5.29
C ILE A 113 -12.60 -4.72 5.78
N HIS A 114 -13.52 -5.54 5.27
CA HIS A 114 -13.57 -6.98 5.55
C HIS A 114 -12.34 -7.69 4.98
N VAL A 115 -12.06 -8.89 5.51
CA VAL A 115 -10.92 -9.75 5.10
C VAL A 115 -11.02 -10.19 3.63
N ASN A 116 -12.22 -10.62 3.20
CA ASN A 116 -12.41 -11.31 1.91
C ASN A 116 -11.97 -10.52 0.65
N PRO A 117 -12.18 -9.19 0.55
CA PRO A 117 -11.65 -8.41 -0.57
C PRO A 117 -10.12 -8.42 -0.69
N LEU A 118 -9.38 -8.39 0.43
CA LEU A 118 -7.92 -8.23 0.39
C LEU A 118 -7.21 -9.49 -0.10
N SER A 119 -7.66 -10.67 0.34
CA SER A 119 -7.16 -11.94 -0.19
C SER A 119 -7.41 -12.07 -1.69
N ASN A 120 -8.55 -11.57 -2.18
CA ASN A 120 -8.89 -11.60 -3.59
C ASN A 120 -8.00 -10.67 -4.43
N PHE A 121 -7.66 -9.47 -3.92
CA PHE A 121 -6.73 -8.56 -4.60
C PHE A 121 -5.32 -9.16 -4.69
N LEU A 122 -4.85 -9.81 -3.62
CA LEU A 122 -3.58 -10.51 -3.64
C LEU A 122 -3.60 -11.66 -4.67
N ALA A 123 -4.63 -12.50 -4.64
CA ALA A 123 -4.79 -13.59 -5.60
C ALA A 123 -4.88 -13.08 -7.04
N HIS A 124 -5.56 -11.96 -7.27
CA HIS A 124 -5.64 -11.34 -8.59
C HIS A 124 -4.27 -10.84 -9.07
N ALA A 125 -3.53 -10.11 -8.24
CA ALA A 125 -2.15 -9.69 -8.55
C ALA A 125 -1.24 -10.91 -8.87
N GLU A 126 -1.40 -12.02 -8.14
CA GLU A 126 -0.66 -13.25 -8.37
C GLU A 126 -0.95 -13.89 -9.74
N THR A 127 -2.15 -13.72 -10.31
CA THR A 127 -2.49 -14.25 -11.65
C THR A 127 -1.58 -13.70 -12.77
N PHE A 128 -0.99 -12.54 -12.56
CA PHE A 128 -0.04 -11.94 -13.49
C PHE A 128 1.38 -12.52 -13.38
N SER A 129 1.70 -13.25 -12.31
CA SER A 129 3.07 -13.79 -12.10
C SER A 129 3.49 -14.71 -13.24
N ASN A 130 2.62 -15.63 -13.65
CA ASN A 130 2.92 -16.55 -14.76
C ASN A 130 3.09 -15.80 -16.08
N LYS A 131 2.25 -14.79 -16.33
CA LYS A 131 2.36 -13.94 -17.52
C LYS A 131 3.71 -13.22 -17.57
N CYS A 132 4.17 -12.68 -16.44
CA CYS A 132 5.50 -12.09 -16.33
C CYS A 132 6.63 -13.10 -16.58
N LEU A 133 6.54 -14.30 -16.01
CA LEU A 133 7.54 -15.36 -16.23
C LEU A 133 7.61 -15.82 -17.68
N ASN A 134 6.47 -15.80 -18.38
CA ASN A 134 6.35 -16.14 -19.79
C ASN A 134 6.68 -14.96 -20.72
N LEU A 135 7.02 -13.78 -20.18
CA LEU A 135 7.27 -12.56 -20.95
C LEU A 135 6.08 -12.15 -21.84
N GLU A 136 4.86 -12.41 -21.39
CA GLU A 136 3.65 -12.01 -22.09
C GLU A 136 3.43 -10.49 -22.00
N ASP A 137 2.84 -9.91 -23.04
CA ASP A 137 2.39 -8.52 -23.02
C ASP A 137 1.17 -8.37 -22.10
N ILE A 138 1.36 -7.66 -20.99
CA ILE A 138 0.30 -7.37 -20.02
C ILE A 138 -0.22 -5.96 -20.28
N PHE A 139 -1.40 -5.88 -20.91
CA PHE A 139 -2.09 -4.63 -21.09
C PHE A 139 -2.63 -4.12 -19.74
N ARG A 140 -2.52 -2.81 -19.53
CA ARG A 140 -3.24 -2.15 -18.44
C ARG A 140 -4.66 -1.89 -18.91
N ASP A 141 -5.64 -2.42 -18.19
CA ASP A 141 -7.05 -2.01 -18.33
C ASP A 141 -7.25 -0.56 -17.88
#